data_AF-A0A7S0KQQ8-F1
#
_entry.id   AF-A0A7S0KQQ8-F1
#
_cell.length_a   1.000
_cell.length_b   1.000
_cell.length_c   1.000
_cell.angle_alpha   90.00
_cell.angle_beta   90.00
_cell.angle_gamma   90.00
#
_symmetry.space_group_name_H-M   'P 1'
#
loop_
_entity.id
_entity.type
_entity.pdbx_description
1 polymer ?
#
loop_
_entity_poly.entity_id
_entity_poly.type
_entity_poly.pdbx_seq_one_letter_code
_entity_poly.pdbx_strand_id
1 'polypeptide(L)'
;DPGGGGGGGGGGGATGWGAAGDLESDACKLDDATEGSLRDDAGMANELLRHFWSAQPLVTPARWDKADRVAKTLEQVYERLEATKRSQTGARRSAAAIRLKPLVQAMDAAFQFFDDEKVKRASAYEAFEKEKAARE
;
A
#
# COMPACT_ATOMS: atom_id res chain seq x y z
N ASP A 1 -40.69 3.45 33.47
CA ASP A 1 -41.25 2.79 32.28
C ASP A 1 -42.44 3.61 31.79
N PRO A 2 -42.67 3.82 30.48
CA PRO A 2 -42.00 3.27 29.28
C PRO A 2 -41.31 4.37 28.46
N GLY A 3 -40.57 4.18 27.37
CA GLY A 3 -40.15 3.04 26.54
C GLY A 3 -39.04 3.62 25.64
N GLY A 4 -38.01 2.89 25.22
CA GLY A 4 -38.12 1.78 24.28
C GLY A 4 -37.88 2.29 22.85
N GLY A 5 -36.68 2.02 22.30
CA GLY A 5 -36.29 2.24 20.90
C GLY A 5 -34.87 2.82 20.81
N GLY A 6 -33.85 2.18 20.29
CA GLY A 6 -33.78 1.12 19.28
C GLY A 6 -32.96 1.64 18.10
N GLY A 7 -31.89 0.92 17.73
CA GLY A 7 -31.01 1.20 16.58
C GLY A 7 -29.56 1.28 17.03
N GLY A 8 -28.78 0.20 16.94
CA GLY A 8 -28.35 -0.40 15.68
C GLY A 8 -27.14 0.41 15.20
N GLY A 9 -25.92 -0.02 15.50
CA GLY A 9 -25.29 -1.08 14.73
C GLY A 9 -24.75 -0.48 13.43
N GLY A 10 -23.51 0.02 13.48
CA GLY A 10 -22.84 0.60 12.34
C GLY A 10 -21.34 0.51 12.53
N GLY A 11 -20.81 -0.70 12.46
CA GLY A 11 -19.38 -0.95 12.31
C GLY A 11 -18.91 -0.37 10.97
N GLY A 12 -18.54 0.90 10.98
CA GLY A 12 -17.80 1.52 9.89
C GLY A 12 -16.33 1.18 10.05
N GLY A 13 -15.84 0.21 9.30
CA GLY A 13 -14.41 -0.06 9.19
C GLY A 13 -13.68 1.23 8.86
N ALA A 14 -12.84 1.69 9.77
CA ALA A 14 -11.99 2.87 9.59
C ALA A 14 -10.89 2.53 8.58
N THR A 15 -11.24 2.44 7.29
CA THR A 15 -10.26 2.68 6.23
C THR A 15 -10.02 4.19 6.24
N GLY A 16 -8.90 4.61 6.82
CA GLY A 16 -8.53 6.00 7.09
C GLY A 16 -8.42 6.88 5.85
N TRP A 17 -9.57 7.17 5.24
CA TRP A 17 -9.81 8.05 4.11
C TRP A 17 -10.87 9.07 4.57
N GLY A 18 -10.57 9.92 5.55
CA GLY A 18 -11.60 10.85 6.03
C GLY A 18 -11.33 11.62 7.32
N ALA A 19 -10.08 11.90 7.70
CA ALA A 19 -9.81 12.72 8.87
C ALA A 19 -8.70 13.74 8.60
N ALA A 20 -9.05 14.81 7.89
CA ALA A 20 -8.34 16.08 7.95
C ALA A 20 -9.30 17.17 7.48
N GLY A 21 -9.83 17.96 8.42
CA GLY A 21 -10.85 18.98 8.16
C GLY A 21 -10.44 20.05 7.14
N ASP A 22 -9.14 20.15 6.83
CA ASP A 22 -8.60 21.06 5.81
C ASP A 22 -8.68 20.50 4.38
N LEU A 23 -8.97 19.20 4.22
CA LEU A 23 -9.05 18.50 2.93
C LEU A 23 -10.46 18.49 2.32
N GLU A 24 -11.47 18.97 3.04
CA GLU A 24 -12.88 18.98 2.60
C GLU A 24 -13.25 20.19 1.74
N SER A 25 -12.36 21.17 1.62
CA SER A 25 -12.54 22.33 0.72
C SER A 25 -12.66 21.88 -0.73
N ASP A 26 -13.56 22.50 -1.51
CA ASP A 26 -13.72 22.23 -2.95
C ASP A 26 -12.41 22.36 -3.74
N ALA A 27 -11.47 23.19 -3.25
CA ALA A 27 -10.14 23.34 -3.86
C ALA A 27 -9.26 22.09 -3.75
N CYS A 28 -9.58 21.17 -2.83
CA CYS A 28 -8.86 19.92 -2.58
C CYS A 28 -9.53 18.69 -3.22
N LYS A 29 -10.74 18.84 -3.77
CA LYS A 29 -11.48 17.73 -4.40
C LYS A 29 -10.83 17.31 -5.70
N LEU A 30 -10.54 16.02 -5.81
CA LEU A 30 -10.14 15.40 -7.07
C LEU A 30 -11.41 15.15 -7.90
N ASP A 31 -11.28 15.04 -9.22
CA ASP A 31 -12.38 14.50 -10.01
C ASP A 31 -12.64 13.03 -9.65
N ASP A 32 -13.89 12.59 -9.80
CA ASP A 32 -14.33 11.25 -9.38
C ASP A 32 -13.51 10.12 -10.00
N ALA A 33 -13.04 10.29 -11.24
CA ALA A 33 -12.23 9.30 -11.94
C ALA A 33 -10.84 9.17 -11.29
N THR A 34 -10.19 10.29 -11.01
CA THR A 34 -8.90 10.33 -10.31
C THR A 34 -9.03 9.80 -8.88
N GLU A 35 -10.09 10.18 -8.16
CA GLU A 35 -10.33 9.69 -6.79
C GLU A 35 -10.58 8.18 -6.74
N GLY A 36 -11.38 7.66 -7.68
CA GLY A 36 -11.62 6.23 -7.83
C GLY A 36 -10.33 5.46 -8.11
N SER A 37 -9.56 5.88 -9.11
CA SER A 37 -8.27 5.27 -9.46
C SER A 37 -7.30 5.26 -8.27
N LEU A 38 -7.19 6.37 -7.55
CA LEU A 38 -6.32 6.48 -6.38
C LEU A 38 -6.76 5.54 -5.26
N ARG A 39 -8.07 5.38 -5.05
CA ARG A 39 -8.63 4.47 -4.06
C ARG A 39 -8.37 3.02 -4.41
N ASP A 40 -8.52 2.65 -5.68
CA ASP A 40 -8.30 1.29 -6.16
C ASP A 40 -6.82 0.90 -6.05
N ASP A 41 -5.90 1.76 -6.50
CA ASP A 41 -4.46 1.54 -6.37
C ASP A 41 -4.03 1.47 -4.90
N ALA A 42 -4.58 2.32 -4.03
CA ALA A 42 -4.29 2.26 -2.61
C ALA A 42 -4.85 1.00 -1.94
N GLY A 43 -6.01 0.53 -2.36
CA GLY A 43 -6.58 -0.75 -1.93
C GLY A 43 -5.68 -1.91 -2.32
N MET A 44 -5.21 -1.92 -3.58
CA MET A 44 -4.28 -2.92 -4.09
C MET A 44 -2.94 -2.90 -3.33
N ALA A 45 -2.35 -1.72 -3.09
CA ALA A 45 -1.11 -1.59 -2.33
C ALA A 45 -1.24 -2.15 -0.91
N ASN A 46 -2.36 -1.87 -0.22
CA ASN A 46 -2.61 -2.42 1.12
C ASN A 46 -2.68 -3.95 1.11
N GLU A 47 -3.29 -4.56 0.10
CA GLU A 47 -3.37 -6.02 -0.01
C GLU A 47 -2.00 -6.63 -0.33
N LEU A 48 -1.24 -6.02 -1.23
CA LEU A 48 0.12 -6.43 -1.54
C LEU A 48 1.02 -6.34 -0.30
N LEU A 49 0.90 -5.29 0.51
CA LEU A 49 1.63 -5.17 1.78
C LEU A 49 1.29 -6.33 2.73
N ARG A 50 0.01 -6.73 2.87
CA ARG A 50 -0.36 -7.91 3.68
C ARG A 50 0.29 -9.18 3.13
N HIS A 51 0.27 -9.37 1.80
CA HIS A 51 0.91 -10.52 1.18
C HIS A 51 2.43 -10.52 1.38
N PHE A 52 3.07 -9.37 1.29
CA PHE A 52 4.50 -9.20 1.54
C PHE A 52 4.86 -9.63 2.96
N TRP A 53 4.17 -9.06 3.96
CA TRP A 53 4.41 -9.40 5.37
C TRP A 53 4.05 -10.85 5.70
N SER A 54 3.09 -11.47 5.00
CA SER A 54 2.77 -12.89 5.17
C SER A 54 3.88 -13.83 4.69
N ALA A 55 4.81 -13.37 3.85
CA ALA A 55 5.94 -14.19 3.37
C ALA A 55 7.02 -14.40 4.45
N GLN A 56 6.99 -13.57 5.50
CA GLN A 56 7.96 -13.60 6.60
C GLN A 56 7.89 -14.88 7.44
N PRO A 57 9.03 -15.40 7.93
CA PRO A 57 10.41 -14.91 7.72
C PRO A 57 10.99 -15.40 6.37
N LEU A 58 11.87 -14.61 5.74
CA LEU A 58 12.44 -14.91 4.41
C LEU A 58 13.59 -15.93 4.48
N VAL A 59 13.27 -17.17 4.88
CA VAL A 59 14.26 -18.23 5.17
C VAL A 59 14.30 -19.35 4.13
N THR A 60 13.40 -19.34 3.16
CA THR A 60 13.31 -20.36 2.10
C THR A 60 13.16 -19.72 0.74
N PRO A 61 13.66 -20.34 -0.35
CA PRO A 61 13.49 -19.84 -1.72
C PRO A 61 12.04 -19.52 -2.10
N ALA A 62 11.07 -20.37 -1.73
CA ALA A 62 9.66 -20.12 -2.03
C ALA A 62 9.09 -18.85 -1.37
N ARG A 63 9.56 -18.51 -0.18
CA ARG A 63 9.17 -17.27 0.53
C ARG A 63 9.84 -16.05 -0.10
N TRP A 64 11.10 -16.17 -0.50
CA TRP A 64 11.81 -15.15 -1.27
C TRP A 64 11.13 -14.88 -2.62
N ASP A 65 10.78 -15.92 -3.37
CA ASP A 65 10.06 -15.84 -4.64
C ASP A 65 8.70 -15.14 -4.48
N LYS A 66 7.93 -15.48 -3.43
CA LYS A 66 6.70 -14.77 -3.10
C LYS A 66 6.96 -13.29 -2.80
N ALA A 67 7.93 -12.98 -1.95
CA ALA A 67 8.25 -11.61 -1.58
C ALA A 67 8.77 -10.79 -2.77
N ASP A 68 9.63 -11.35 -3.64
CA ASP A 68 10.15 -10.72 -4.87
C ASP A 68 9.02 -10.36 -5.84
N ARG A 69 8.10 -11.30 -6.10
CA ARG A 69 6.94 -11.02 -6.96
C ARG A 69 6.05 -9.94 -6.39
N VAL A 70 5.74 -10.01 -5.10
CA VAL A 70 4.89 -9.02 -4.44
C VAL A 70 5.56 -7.64 -4.42
N ALA A 71 6.87 -7.57 -4.12
CA ALA A 71 7.63 -6.33 -4.12
C ALA A 71 7.63 -5.66 -5.51
N LYS A 72 7.85 -6.43 -6.59
CA LYS A 72 7.77 -5.93 -7.96
C LYS A 72 6.39 -5.38 -8.33
N THR A 73 5.32 -6.07 -7.95
CA THR A 73 3.96 -5.54 -8.18
C THR A 73 3.69 -4.31 -7.31
N LEU A 74 4.21 -4.28 -6.09
CA LEU A 74 4.10 -3.14 -5.18
C LEU A 74 4.82 -1.89 -5.74
N GLU A 75 6.00 -2.04 -6.34
CA GLU A 75 6.72 -0.98 -7.06
C GLU A 75 5.88 -0.41 -8.21
N GLN A 76 5.22 -1.26 -9.00
CA GLN A 76 4.35 -0.79 -10.09
C GLN A 76 3.17 0.03 -9.57
N VAL A 77 2.58 -0.37 -8.44
CA VAL A 77 1.48 0.37 -7.81
C VAL A 77 1.99 1.69 -7.22
N TYR A 78 3.19 1.68 -6.62
CA TYR A 78 3.86 2.88 -6.10
C TYR A 78 3.98 3.95 -7.19
N GLU A 79 4.50 3.56 -8.36
CA GLU A 79 4.67 4.47 -9.50
C GLU A 79 3.33 5.01 -10.02
N ARG A 80 2.27 4.20 -10.04
CA ARG A 80 0.93 4.67 -10.43
C ARG A 80 0.36 5.69 -9.43
N LEU A 81 0.48 5.43 -8.13
CA LEU A 81 0.06 6.37 -7.08
C LEU A 81 0.81 7.70 -7.20
N GLU A 82 2.11 7.64 -7.41
CA GLU A 82 2.96 8.82 -7.57
C GLU A 82 2.67 9.57 -8.89
N ALA A 83 2.42 8.86 -9.99
CA ALA A 83 2.02 9.47 -11.26
C ALA A 83 0.67 10.18 -11.13
N THR A 84 -0.33 9.54 -10.51
CA THR A 84 -1.63 10.12 -10.23
C THR A 84 -1.48 11.38 -9.37
N LYS A 85 -0.67 11.35 -8.30
CA LYS A 85 -0.36 12.54 -7.48
C LYS A 85 0.29 13.66 -8.30
N ARG A 86 1.27 13.34 -9.15
CA ARG A 86 2.00 14.34 -9.96
C ARG A 86 1.12 15.01 -11.01
N SER A 87 0.13 14.29 -11.54
CA SER A 87 -0.86 14.83 -12.50
C SER A 87 -1.73 15.96 -11.91
N GLN A 88 -1.89 15.99 -10.58
CA GLN A 88 -2.64 17.02 -9.87
C GLN A 88 -1.81 18.28 -9.67
N THR A 89 -2.44 19.43 -9.40
CA THR A 89 -1.74 20.71 -9.13
C THR A 89 -2.28 21.41 -7.89
N GLY A 90 -1.49 22.33 -7.31
CA GLY A 90 -1.90 23.17 -6.18
C GLY A 90 -2.41 22.37 -4.99
N ALA A 91 -3.54 22.81 -4.41
CA ALA A 91 -4.15 22.22 -3.23
C ALA A 91 -4.53 20.74 -3.43
N ARG A 92 -4.95 20.33 -4.63
CA ARG A 92 -5.28 18.93 -4.96
C ARG A 92 -4.07 17.99 -4.85
N ARG A 93 -2.91 18.43 -5.33
CA ARG A 93 -1.66 17.66 -5.19
C ARG A 93 -1.27 17.52 -3.71
N SER A 94 -1.36 18.61 -2.95
CA SER A 94 -1.06 18.60 -1.51
C SER A 94 -2.02 17.68 -0.75
N ALA A 95 -3.31 17.72 -1.07
CA ALA A 95 -4.32 16.83 -0.50
C ALA A 95 -4.02 15.36 -0.80
N ALA A 96 -3.73 15.02 -2.07
CA ALA A 96 -3.35 13.67 -2.47
C ALA A 96 -2.06 13.22 -1.74
N ALA A 97 -1.05 14.09 -1.62
CA ALA A 97 0.18 13.78 -0.89
C ALA A 97 -0.07 13.46 0.59
N ILE A 98 -0.92 14.23 1.27
CA ILE A 98 -1.29 13.99 2.67
C ILE A 98 -2.01 12.65 2.81
N ARG A 99 -2.98 12.36 1.93
CA ARG A 99 -3.75 11.10 1.94
C ARG A 99 -2.86 9.88 1.70
N LEU A 100 -1.91 9.97 0.77
CA LEU A 100 -1.03 8.86 0.39
C LEU A 100 0.14 8.63 1.35
N LYS A 101 0.53 9.65 2.11
CA LYS A 101 1.70 9.61 2.99
C LYS A 101 1.82 8.33 3.84
N PRO A 102 0.80 7.89 4.61
CA PRO A 102 0.95 6.69 5.44
C PRO A 102 1.16 5.42 4.60
N LEU A 103 0.53 5.34 3.42
CA LEU A 103 0.68 4.19 2.54
C LEU A 103 2.07 4.17 1.89
N VAL A 104 2.53 5.30 1.37
CA VAL A 104 3.88 5.47 0.80
C VAL A 104 4.94 5.08 1.82
N GLN A 105 4.82 5.56 3.06
CA GLN A 105 5.75 5.18 4.14
C GLN A 105 5.74 3.68 4.44
N ALA A 106 4.59 3.02 4.37
CA ALA A 106 4.50 1.58 4.56
C ALA A 106 5.14 0.79 3.40
N MET A 107 5.04 1.30 2.18
CA MET A 107 5.70 0.73 0.99
C MET A 107 7.22 0.90 1.08
N ASP A 108 7.70 2.10 1.42
CA ASP A 108 9.13 2.36 1.64
C ASP A 108 9.72 1.45 2.71
N ALA A 109 8.99 1.24 3.82
CA ALA A 109 9.40 0.33 4.88
C ALA A 109 9.48 -1.13 4.39
N ALA A 110 8.56 -1.57 3.52
CA ALA A 110 8.60 -2.91 2.94
C ALA A 110 9.80 -3.08 1.99
N PHE A 111 10.10 -2.07 1.16
CA PHE A 111 11.25 -2.10 0.26
C PHE A 111 12.58 -2.12 1.03
N GLN A 112 12.73 -1.22 2.00
CA GLN A 112 13.92 -1.20 2.87
C GLN A 112 14.08 -2.53 3.61
N PHE A 113 12.99 -3.08 4.14
CA PHE A 113 13.00 -4.38 4.81
C PHE A 113 13.46 -5.50 3.87
N PHE A 114 12.97 -5.51 2.62
CA PHE A 114 13.35 -6.51 1.62
C PHE A 114 14.85 -6.45 1.34
N ASP A 115 15.40 -5.25 1.15
CA ASP A 115 16.82 -5.04 0.89
C ASP A 115 17.70 -5.43 2.08
N ASP A 116 17.29 -5.07 3.31
CA ASP A 116 17.98 -5.46 4.53
C ASP A 116 18.04 -6.98 4.70
N GLU A 117 16.95 -7.69 4.39
CA GLU A 117 16.93 -9.16 4.47
C GLU A 117 17.81 -9.81 3.42
N LYS A 118 18.02 -9.20 2.24
CA LYS A 118 18.94 -9.75 1.22
C LYS A 118 20.35 -9.84 1.80
N VAL A 119 20.76 -8.82 2.55
CA VAL A 119 22.06 -8.77 3.23
C VAL A 119 22.08 -9.71 4.44
N LYS A 120 21.08 -9.62 5.31
CA LYS A 120 21.02 -10.37 6.57
C LYS A 120 20.88 -11.88 6.36
N ARG A 121 20.24 -12.30 5.27
CA ARG A 121 19.99 -13.71 4.93
C ARG A 121 20.59 -14.09 3.58
N ALA A 122 21.79 -13.57 3.28
CA ALA A 122 22.50 -13.76 2.02
C ALA A 122 22.47 -15.21 1.51
N SER A 123 22.77 -16.21 2.36
CA SER A 123 22.74 -17.63 1.93
C SER A 123 21.35 -18.12 1.46
N ALA A 124 20.27 -17.70 2.13
CA ALA A 124 18.91 -18.07 1.72
C ALA A 124 18.50 -17.31 0.44
N TYR A 125 18.96 -16.07 0.29
CA TYR A 125 18.74 -15.26 -0.90
C TYR A 125 19.52 -15.80 -2.12
N GLU A 126 20.77 -16.23 -1.95
CA GLU A 126 21.57 -16.88 -2.99
C GLU A 126 20.92 -18.19 -3.47
N ALA A 127 20.37 -18.98 -2.55
CA ALA A 127 19.63 -20.19 -2.90
C ALA A 127 18.38 -19.88 -3.74
N PHE A 128 17.67 -18.80 -3.39
CA PHE A 128 16.56 -18.29 -4.19
C PHE A 128 17.01 -17.85 -5.58
N GLU A 129 18.05 -17.04 -5.69
CA GLU A 129 18.55 -16.54 -6.98
C GLU A 129 19.01 -17.69 -7.88
N LYS A 130 19.66 -18.71 -7.31
CA LYS A 130 20.05 -19.92 -8.04
C LYS A 130 18.83 -20.69 -8.56
N GLU A 131 17.78 -20.85 -7.75
CA GLU A 131 16.57 -21.54 -8.15
C GLU A 131 15.78 -20.76 -9.21
N LYS A 132 15.75 -19.43 -9.09
CA LYS A 132 15.14 -18.52 -10.06
C LYS A 132 15.87 -18.59 -11.40
N ALA A 133 17.19 -18.50 -11.40
CA ALA A 133 18.01 -18.62 -12.61
C ALA A 133 17.91 -20.00 -13.29
N ALA A 134 17.58 -21.05 -12.55
CA ALA A 134 17.36 -22.38 -13.13
C ALA A 134 15.99 -22.55 -13.81
N ARG A 135 15.06 -21.60 -13.60
CA ARG A 135 13.70 -21.62 -14.19
C ARG A 135 13.57 -20.73 -15.42
N GLU A 136 14.52 -19.83 -15.63
CA GLU A 136 14.64 -18.94 -16.80
C GLU A 136 15.45 -19.58 -17.92
#